data_AF-R9MUF4-F1
#
_entry.id   AF-R9MUF4-F1
#
_cell.length_a   1.000
_cell.length_b   1.000
_cell.length_c   1.000
_cell.angle_alpha   90.00
_cell.angle_beta   90.00
_cell.angle_gamma   90.00
#
_symmetry.space_group_name_H-M   'P 1'
#
loop_
_entity.id
_entity.type
_entity.pdbx_description
1 polymer ?
#
loop_
_entity_poly.entity_id
_entity_poly.type
_entity_poly.pdbx_seq_one_letter_code
_entity_poly.pdbx_strand_id
1 'polypeptide(L)'
;MTWDCVWFGSYPQAEVVSSADSYTAVDKSLLKSGDIIENSSLYNKLQSVTGWDANNDITVDGNKYRRMKKSDATYTSNSYSNYYNWPDSDTWYYFKYEPIKWRVLKMDGSQAFLLSDIALDDQQYNTEEDITWETSTIRSWLNGYGASSNKQGNDYSSKNLIGSAFSGDERSAIVNTSVVNDDNINYGTEGGNNTTDKIFLLSELEVYGDSAAPYGFMFSNRTYDGGGADVKAAHMQRRWEYGAIRTMRIIVTTGGCARRDTMRMTPRMSVSTAGSAMVVIMSTITMTVCVLL
;
A
#
# COMPACT_ATOMS: atom_id res chain seq x y z
N MET A 1 5.85 10.44 -16.38
CA MET A 1 4.51 10.96 -16.01
C MET A 1 4.59 11.50 -14.58
N THR A 2 3.95 12.62 -14.27
CA THR A 2 3.88 13.17 -12.91
C THR A 2 2.44 13.08 -12.40
N TRP A 3 2.25 12.48 -11.22
CA TRP A 3 0.95 12.24 -10.60
C TRP A 3 0.70 13.23 -9.47
N ASP A 4 -0.52 13.76 -9.37
CA ASP A 4 -0.95 14.40 -8.13
C ASP A 4 -0.97 13.34 -7.01
N CYS A 5 -0.42 13.69 -5.86
CA CYS A 5 -0.28 12.78 -4.73
C CYS A 5 -0.96 13.33 -3.49
N VAL A 6 -1.51 12.43 -2.69
CA VAL A 6 -2.08 12.71 -1.37
C VAL A 6 -1.48 11.77 -0.35
N TRP A 7 -1.37 12.21 0.89
CA TRP A 7 -1.09 11.34 2.02
C TRP A 7 -2.42 11.09 2.75
N PHE A 8 -2.68 9.87 3.17
CA PHE A 8 -3.93 9.49 3.83
C PHE A 8 -3.77 8.14 4.52
N GLY A 9 -4.11 8.04 5.81
CA GLY A 9 -3.74 6.89 6.64
C GLY A 9 -2.23 6.77 6.88
N SER A 10 -1.85 5.78 7.68
CA SER A 10 -0.44 5.46 7.97
C SER A 10 -0.24 3.97 8.12
N TYR A 11 0.86 3.42 7.63
CA TYR A 11 1.18 1.99 7.73
C TYR A 11 2.67 1.78 8.04
N PRO A 12 3.08 0.65 8.62
CA PRO A 12 4.50 0.31 8.78
C PRO A 12 5.22 0.36 7.43
N GLN A 13 6.29 1.15 7.35
CA GLN A 13 7.07 1.33 6.11
C GLN A 13 8.57 1.28 6.39
N ALA A 14 9.10 2.25 7.13
CA ALA A 14 10.53 2.35 7.39
C ALA A 14 10.97 1.49 8.58
N GLU A 15 12.04 0.69 8.41
CA GLU A 15 12.62 -0.12 9.48
C GLU A 15 13.56 0.72 10.37
N VAL A 16 13.37 0.66 11.68
CA VAL A 16 14.29 1.25 12.66
C VAL A 16 15.44 0.28 12.90
N VAL A 17 16.65 0.73 12.63
CA VAL A 17 17.88 -0.07 12.79
C VAL A 17 18.86 0.63 13.73
N SER A 18 19.71 -0.15 14.38
CA SER A 18 20.78 0.39 15.22
C SER A 18 21.92 0.99 14.40
N SER A 19 22.23 0.40 13.24
CA SER A 19 23.16 0.94 12.25
C SER A 19 22.80 0.50 10.83
N ALA A 20 22.82 1.44 9.88
CA ALA A 20 22.58 1.16 8.46
C ALA A 20 23.75 0.37 7.83
N ASP A 21 24.96 0.54 8.34
CA ASP A 21 26.13 -0.17 7.84
C ASP A 21 26.05 -1.68 8.14
N SER A 22 25.57 -2.04 9.33
CA SER A 22 25.36 -3.43 9.74
C SER A 22 24.04 -4.04 9.27
N TYR A 23 23.20 -3.28 8.57
CA TYR A 23 21.92 -3.79 8.09
C TYR A 23 22.12 -4.81 6.96
N THR A 24 21.66 -6.04 7.21
CA THR A 24 21.83 -7.20 6.31
C THR A 24 20.53 -7.93 6.02
N ALA A 25 19.40 -7.44 6.53
CA ALA A 25 18.12 -8.11 6.35
C ALA A 25 17.62 -8.06 4.89
N VAL A 26 18.04 -7.07 4.10
CA VAL A 26 17.77 -6.98 2.66
C VAL A 26 19.03 -6.50 1.95
N ASP A 27 19.21 -6.91 0.69
CA ASP A 27 20.27 -6.40 -0.18
C ASP A 27 20.20 -4.86 -0.28
N LYS A 28 21.33 -4.18 0.00
CA LYS A 28 21.41 -2.71 0.02
C LYS A 28 21.04 -2.08 -1.33
N SER A 29 21.20 -2.79 -2.44
CA SER A 29 20.79 -2.31 -3.77
C SER A 29 19.27 -2.19 -3.95
N LEU A 30 18.49 -2.87 -3.10
CA LEU A 30 17.03 -2.82 -3.11
C LEU A 30 16.48 -1.67 -2.27
N LEU A 31 17.27 -1.17 -1.32
CA LEU A 31 16.89 -0.10 -0.41
C LEU A 31 16.79 1.24 -1.13
N LYS A 32 15.84 2.05 -0.67
CA LYS A 32 15.60 3.41 -1.11
C LYS A 32 15.70 4.35 0.06
N SER A 33 15.91 5.63 -0.25
CA SER A 33 15.83 6.68 0.74
C SER A 33 14.44 6.64 1.40
N GLY A 34 14.43 6.51 2.72
CA GLY A 34 13.22 6.36 3.54
C GLY A 34 12.96 4.93 4.04
N ASP A 35 13.55 3.89 3.45
CA ASP A 35 13.26 2.50 3.87
C ASP A 35 13.86 2.16 5.25
N ILE A 36 14.88 2.91 5.69
CA ILE A 36 15.59 2.68 6.95
C ILE A 36 15.68 3.99 7.76
N ILE A 37 15.45 3.87 9.06
CA ILE A 37 15.70 4.88 10.08
C ILE A 37 16.85 4.39 10.96
N GLU A 38 18.06 4.90 10.72
CA GLU A 38 19.22 4.62 11.59
C GLU A 38 19.11 5.43 12.89
N ASN A 39 18.79 4.76 13.99
CA ASN A 39 18.68 5.38 15.31
C ASN A 39 18.87 4.34 16.42
N SER A 40 20.11 4.19 16.89
CA SER A 40 20.48 3.22 17.93
C SER A 40 19.73 3.43 19.25
N SER A 41 19.47 4.67 19.65
CA SER A 41 18.75 4.97 20.89
C SER A 41 17.29 4.54 20.81
N LEU A 42 16.62 4.85 19.70
CA LEU A 42 15.24 4.41 19.44
C LEU A 42 15.16 2.89 19.30
N TYR A 43 16.10 2.27 18.58
CA TYR A 43 16.16 0.82 18.44
C TYR A 43 16.23 0.13 19.82
N ASN A 44 17.16 0.54 20.68
CA ASN A 44 17.31 -0.02 22.03
C ASN A 44 16.06 0.23 22.91
N LYS A 45 15.41 1.39 22.73
CA LYS A 45 14.14 1.69 23.41
C LYS A 45 13.01 0.76 22.95
N LEU A 46 12.87 0.54 21.65
CA LEU A 46 11.87 -0.38 21.08
C LEU A 46 12.14 -1.85 21.47
N GLN A 47 13.41 -2.21 21.63
CA GLN A 47 13.80 -3.55 22.11
C GLN A 47 13.44 -3.79 23.58
N SER A 48 13.50 -2.76 24.42
CA SER A 48 13.27 -2.88 25.87
C SER A 48 11.85 -2.55 26.31
N VAL A 49 11.08 -1.82 25.49
CA VAL A 49 9.71 -1.41 25.83
C VAL A 49 8.76 -2.61 25.86
N THR A 50 7.87 -2.62 26.85
CA THR A 50 6.80 -3.60 27.02
C THR A 50 5.44 -2.97 26.71
N GLY A 51 4.38 -3.78 26.60
CA GLY A 51 3.03 -3.28 26.32
C GLY A 51 2.66 -3.23 24.83
N TRP A 52 3.34 -4.02 24.00
CA TRP A 52 2.92 -4.29 22.62
C TRP A 52 1.53 -4.92 22.60
N ASP A 53 0.65 -4.46 21.71
CA ASP A 53 -0.71 -4.97 21.61
C ASP A 53 -0.79 -6.30 20.81
N ALA A 54 -2.01 -6.82 20.63
CA ALA A 54 -2.26 -8.07 19.90
C ALA A 54 -1.87 -8.00 18.41
N ASN A 55 -1.77 -6.80 17.84
CA ASN A 55 -1.30 -6.56 16.47
C ASN A 55 0.21 -6.32 16.41
N ASN A 56 0.93 -6.51 17.51
CA ASN A 56 2.34 -6.18 17.67
C ASN A 56 2.61 -4.69 17.38
N ASP A 57 1.67 -3.82 17.71
CA ASP A 57 1.83 -2.37 17.63
C ASP A 57 2.11 -1.75 19.00
N ILE A 58 2.81 -0.61 19.00
CA ILE A 58 3.02 0.24 20.18
C ILE A 58 3.13 1.71 19.79
N THR A 59 2.82 2.61 20.72
CA THR A 59 3.15 4.04 20.59
C THR A 59 4.28 4.42 21.54
N VAL A 60 5.36 4.96 21.00
CA VAL A 60 6.52 5.47 21.75
C VAL A 60 6.82 6.88 21.28
N ASP A 61 6.93 7.83 22.21
CA ASP A 61 7.22 9.25 21.93
C ASP A 61 6.31 9.85 20.84
N GLY A 62 5.01 9.52 20.91
CA GLY A 62 4.01 10.01 19.95
C GLY A 62 4.07 9.38 18.55
N ASN A 63 4.94 8.42 18.30
CA ASN A 63 5.03 7.68 17.05
C ASN A 63 4.55 6.24 17.22
N LYS A 64 3.83 5.72 16.24
CA LYS A 64 3.37 4.33 16.22
C LYS A 64 4.41 3.44 15.52
N TYR A 65 4.62 2.25 16.06
CA TYR A 65 5.54 1.24 15.53
C TYR A 65 4.86 -0.12 15.51
N ARG A 66 5.24 -0.95 14.53
CA ARG A 66 4.92 -2.39 14.49
C ARG A 66 6.20 -3.18 14.66
N ARG A 67 6.19 -4.25 15.44
CA ARG A 67 7.27 -5.24 15.43
C ARG A 67 6.88 -6.47 14.63
N MET A 68 7.86 -7.05 13.95
CA MET A 68 7.71 -8.30 13.19
C MET A 68 8.92 -9.19 13.45
N LYS A 69 8.71 -10.50 13.40
CA LYS A 69 9.75 -11.52 13.40
C LYS A 69 9.58 -12.44 12.19
N LYS A 70 10.51 -13.37 11.96
CA LYS A 70 10.51 -14.25 10.79
C LYS A 70 9.22 -15.01 10.53
N SER A 71 8.52 -15.42 11.58
CA SER A 71 7.23 -16.11 11.47
C SER A 71 6.06 -15.21 11.07
N ASP A 72 6.21 -13.89 11.16
CA ASP A 72 5.19 -12.92 10.70
C ASP A 72 5.32 -12.59 9.20
N ALA A 73 6.44 -12.94 8.56
CA ALA A 73 6.66 -12.67 7.16
C ALA A 73 6.02 -13.77 6.28
N THR A 74 5.34 -13.35 5.21
CA THR A 74 4.69 -14.25 4.24
C THR A 74 5.66 -15.22 3.57
N TYR A 75 6.90 -14.77 3.33
CA TYR A 75 7.97 -15.61 2.83
C TYR A 75 9.34 -15.07 3.28
N THR A 76 10.24 -15.97 3.66
CA THR A 76 11.62 -15.63 4.02
C THR A 76 12.58 -16.63 3.39
N SER A 77 13.79 -16.20 3.05
CA SER A 77 14.82 -17.08 2.51
C SER A 77 16.21 -16.59 2.88
N ASN A 78 17.07 -17.53 3.24
CA ASN A 78 18.48 -17.26 3.51
C ASN A 78 19.36 -17.43 2.24
N SER A 79 18.76 -17.77 1.10
CA SER A 79 19.47 -18.16 -0.13
C SER A 79 19.25 -17.23 -1.32
N TYR A 80 18.27 -16.32 -1.26
CA TYR A 80 18.00 -15.38 -2.34
C TYR A 80 17.97 -13.94 -1.84
N SER A 81 18.59 -13.04 -2.61
CA SER A 81 18.78 -11.62 -2.24
C SER A 81 17.51 -10.77 -2.29
N ASN A 82 16.40 -11.31 -2.80
CA ASN A 82 15.13 -10.60 -3.00
C ASN A 82 14.10 -10.81 -1.86
N TYR A 83 14.49 -11.48 -0.76
CA TYR A 83 13.66 -11.70 0.43
C TYR A 83 14.36 -11.20 1.69
N TYR A 84 13.60 -11.05 2.78
CA TYR A 84 14.16 -10.80 4.09
C TYR A 84 15.05 -11.97 4.52
N ASN A 85 16.33 -11.67 4.74
CA ASN A 85 17.35 -12.58 5.26
C ASN A 85 17.48 -12.43 6.78
N TRP A 86 16.37 -12.61 7.49
CA TRP A 86 16.39 -12.61 8.95
C TRP A 86 17.01 -13.92 9.47
N PRO A 87 18.04 -13.83 10.35
CA PRO A 87 18.90 -14.95 10.68
C PRO A 87 18.19 -16.01 11.53
N ASP A 88 17.26 -15.60 12.38
CA ASP A 88 16.55 -16.46 13.33
C ASP A 88 15.05 -16.13 13.42
N SER A 89 14.30 -16.97 14.13
CA SER A 89 12.85 -16.86 14.27
C SER A 89 12.37 -15.91 15.36
N ASP A 90 13.26 -15.47 16.23
CA ASP A 90 12.93 -14.88 17.53
C ASP A 90 13.27 -13.39 17.61
N THR A 91 14.19 -12.93 16.76
CA THR A 91 14.58 -11.54 16.62
C THR A 91 13.43 -10.69 16.11
N TRP A 92 13.15 -9.62 16.85
CA TRP A 92 12.17 -8.59 16.47
C TRP A 92 12.81 -7.48 15.66
N TYR A 93 12.10 -7.09 14.60
CA TYR A 93 12.38 -5.97 13.71
C TYR A 93 11.27 -4.94 13.86
N TYR A 94 11.62 -3.66 13.84
CA TYR A 94 10.69 -2.59 14.23
C TYR A 94 10.45 -1.65 13.07
N PHE A 95 9.20 -1.47 12.69
CA PHE A 95 8.79 -0.66 11.56
C PHE A 95 7.99 0.53 12.05
N LYS A 96 8.39 1.73 11.64
CA LYS A 96 7.67 2.95 11.95
C LYS A 96 6.45 3.07 11.05
N TYR A 97 5.33 3.47 11.63
CA TYR A 97 4.17 3.90 10.86
C TYR A 97 4.46 5.24 10.20
N GLU A 98 4.33 5.26 8.88
CA GLU A 98 4.49 6.47 8.09
C GLU A 98 3.23 6.74 7.27
N PRO A 99 2.93 8.01 6.95
CA PRO A 99 1.80 8.35 6.11
C PRO A 99 1.86 7.61 4.78
N ILE A 100 0.74 7.00 4.37
CA ILE A 100 0.68 6.29 3.10
C ILE A 100 0.56 7.32 1.98
N LYS A 101 1.45 7.23 1.00
CA LYS A 101 1.40 8.06 -0.20
C LYS A 101 0.52 7.39 -1.26
N TRP A 102 -0.43 8.15 -1.79
CA TRP A 102 -1.37 7.73 -2.81
C TRP A 102 -1.25 8.61 -4.05
N ARG A 103 -1.34 8.00 -5.23
CA ARG A 103 -1.54 8.68 -6.51
C ARG A 103 -3.03 8.91 -6.72
N VAL A 104 -3.39 10.11 -7.12
CA VAL A 104 -4.76 10.43 -7.54
C VAL A 104 -4.93 9.99 -9.00
N LEU A 105 -5.75 8.98 -9.23
CA LEU A 105 -6.05 8.48 -10.58
C LEU A 105 -7.14 9.30 -11.26
N LYS A 106 -8.20 9.65 -10.51
CA LYS A 106 -9.35 10.41 -11.02
C LYS A 106 -10.03 11.17 -9.89
N MET A 107 -10.56 12.35 -10.22
CA MET A 107 -11.49 13.10 -9.38
C MET A 107 -12.90 13.01 -9.99
N ASP A 108 -13.90 12.78 -9.14
CA ASP A 108 -15.32 12.85 -9.50
C ASP A 108 -16.07 13.63 -8.40
N GLY A 109 -16.34 14.91 -8.68
CA GLY A 109 -16.86 15.84 -7.68
C GLY A 109 -15.96 15.88 -6.42
N SER A 110 -16.52 15.47 -5.28
CA SER A 110 -15.82 15.38 -4.00
C SER A 110 -15.24 13.99 -3.71
N GLN A 111 -15.07 13.12 -4.71
CA GLN A 111 -14.48 11.80 -4.54
C GLN A 111 -13.16 11.70 -5.31
N ALA A 112 -12.14 11.17 -4.65
CA ALA A 112 -10.83 10.90 -5.25
C ALA A 112 -10.62 9.39 -5.34
N PHE A 113 -10.34 8.90 -6.54
CA PHE A 113 -9.93 7.52 -6.77
C PHE A 113 -8.40 7.43 -6.65
N LEU A 114 -7.94 6.61 -5.69
CA LEU A 114 -6.56 6.57 -5.25
C LEU A 114 -5.92 5.21 -5.49
N LEU A 115 -4.62 5.22 -5.79
CA LEU A 115 -3.75 4.05 -5.89
C LEU A 115 -2.53 4.25 -5.01
N SER A 116 -2.16 3.28 -4.18
CA SER A 116 -0.97 3.39 -3.35
C SER A 116 0.29 3.54 -4.21
N ASP A 117 1.21 4.45 -3.84
CA ASP A 117 2.43 4.73 -4.62
C ASP A 117 3.44 3.57 -4.55
N ILE A 118 3.30 2.73 -3.52
CA ILE A 118 4.06 1.50 -3.29
C ILE A 118 3.13 0.37 -2.82
N ALA A 119 3.61 -0.87 -2.89
CA ALA A 119 3.02 -1.96 -2.14
C ALA A 119 3.33 -1.75 -0.65
N LEU A 120 2.32 -1.89 0.21
CA LEU A 120 2.45 -1.65 1.66
C LEU A 120 2.69 -2.94 2.46
N ASP A 121 2.28 -4.07 1.92
CA ASP A 121 2.39 -5.36 2.58
C ASP A 121 2.49 -6.47 1.52
N ASP A 122 2.98 -7.62 1.93
CA ASP A 122 3.05 -8.84 1.12
C ASP A 122 2.14 -9.88 1.77
N GLN A 123 0.95 -10.08 1.20
CA GLN A 123 0.01 -11.09 1.66
C GLN A 123 -0.37 -11.99 0.50
N GLN A 124 -0.54 -13.28 0.82
CA GLN A 124 -1.08 -14.25 -0.11
C GLN A 124 -2.50 -13.87 -0.51
N TYR A 125 -2.84 -14.11 -1.78
CA TYR A 125 -4.20 -13.96 -2.26
C TYR A 125 -5.15 -14.89 -1.50
N ASN A 126 -4.73 -16.16 -1.39
CA ASN A 126 -5.41 -17.21 -0.66
C ASN A 126 -4.48 -18.42 -0.44
N THR A 127 -4.87 -19.37 0.41
CA THR A 127 -4.19 -20.67 0.58
C THR A 127 -4.93 -21.84 -0.05
N GLU A 128 -6.22 -21.68 -0.34
CA GLU A 128 -7.05 -22.71 -1.01
C GLU A 128 -7.06 -22.51 -2.52
N GLU A 129 -7.12 -23.62 -3.25
CA GLU A 129 -7.39 -23.66 -4.68
C GLU A 129 -8.89 -23.38 -4.97
N ASP A 130 -9.19 -22.93 -6.18
CA ASP A 130 -10.54 -22.56 -6.64
C ASP A 130 -11.25 -21.53 -5.73
N ILE A 131 -10.75 -20.30 -5.75
CA ILE A 131 -11.26 -19.19 -4.96
C ILE A 131 -11.53 -17.95 -5.83
N THR A 132 -12.64 -17.27 -5.55
CA THR A 132 -13.02 -16.01 -6.20
C THR A 132 -12.60 -14.81 -5.33
N TRP A 133 -12.68 -13.58 -5.87
CA TRP A 133 -12.42 -12.39 -5.05
C TRP A 133 -13.35 -12.34 -3.83
N GLU A 134 -14.64 -12.61 -4.04
CA GLU A 134 -15.69 -12.59 -3.03
C GLU A 134 -15.34 -13.40 -1.78
N THR A 135 -14.74 -14.58 -1.98
CA THR A 135 -14.47 -15.57 -0.94
C THR A 135 -13.00 -15.63 -0.52
N SER A 136 -12.14 -14.76 -1.05
CA SER A 136 -10.70 -14.75 -0.78
C SER A 136 -10.35 -14.23 0.62
N THR A 137 -9.28 -14.77 1.21
CA THR A 137 -8.74 -14.23 2.47
C THR A 137 -8.12 -12.86 2.28
N ILE A 138 -7.56 -12.54 1.11
CA ILE A 138 -7.00 -11.21 0.87
C ILE A 138 -8.08 -10.12 0.95
N ARG A 139 -9.28 -10.35 0.39
CA ARG A 139 -10.41 -9.41 0.48
C ARG A 139 -10.79 -9.17 1.93
N SER A 140 -10.85 -10.25 2.71
CA SER A 140 -11.16 -10.20 4.15
C SER A 140 -10.08 -9.47 4.95
N TRP A 141 -8.80 -9.71 4.66
CA TRP A 141 -7.68 -9.02 5.30
C TRP A 141 -7.62 -7.52 4.95
N LEU A 142 -7.93 -7.14 3.71
CA LEU A 142 -7.97 -5.74 3.30
C LEU A 142 -9.06 -4.97 4.05
N ASN A 143 -10.27 -5.54 4.12
CA ASN A 143 -11.46 -4.85 4.62
C ASN A 143 -11.85 -5.19 6.07
N GLY A 144 -11.10 -6.08 6.74
CA GLY A 144 -11.38 -6.48 8.12
C GLY A 144 -12.64 -7.32 8.27
N TYR A 145 -12.93 -8.19 7.30
CA TYR A 145 -14.10 -9.07 7.38
C TYR A 145 -13.85 -10.31 8.24
N GLY A 146 -14.93 -10.84 8.82
CA GLY A 146 -14.87 -12.00 9.71
C GLY A 146 -14.81 -13.35 8.96
N ALA A 147 -14.76 -14.43 9.74
CA ALA A 147 -14.63 -15.80 9.26
C ALA A 147 -15.64 -16.19 8.17
N SER A 148 -16.89 -15.72 8.25
CA SER A 148 -17.93 -16.05 7.28
C SER A 148 -17.74 -15.43 5.89
N SER A 149 -16.78 -14.52 5.72
CA SER A 149 -16.55 -13.79 4.47
C SER A 149 -15.48 -14.41 3.58
N ASN A 150 -14.83 -15.49 4.03
CA ASN A 150 -13.87 -16.23 3.22
C ASN A 150 -14.04 -17.74 3.37
N LYS A 151 -13.62 -18.47 2.35
CA LYS A 151 -13.79 -19.94 2.27
C LYS A 151 -13.03 -20.67 3.39
N GLN A 152 -11.89 -20.15 3.84
CA GLN A 152 -11.10 -20.74 4.92
C GLN A 152 -11.69 -20.55 6.33
N GLY A 153 -12.67 -19.68 6.52
CA GLY A 153 -13.19 -19.41 7.86
C GLY A 153 -12.24 -18.59 8.75
N ASN A 154 -11.26 -17.88 8.16
CA ASN A 154 -10.29 -17.07 8.90
C ASN A 154 -10.92 -15.73 9.33
N ASP A 155 -10.80 -15.38 10.60
CA ASP A 155 -11.33 -14.10 11.12
C ASP A 155 -10.27 -12.99 11.02
N TYR A 156 -10.54 -11.97 10.20
CA TYR A 156 -9.69 -10.78 10.05
C TYR A 156 -10.28 -9.54 10.73
N SER A 157 -11.31 -9.65 11.56
CA SER A 157 -11.94 -8.49 12.21
C SER A 157 -11.01 -7.71 13.14
N SER A 158 -9.97 -8.36 13.69
CA SER A 158 -9.02 -7.77 14.65
C SER A 158 -7.68 -7.37 14.04
N LYS A 159 -7.14 -8.18 13.11
CA LYS A 159 -5.84 -7.97 12.44
C LYS A 159 -6.03 -7.88 10.92
N ASN A 160 -6.14 -6.64 10.44
CA ASN A 160 -6.43 -6.32 9.04
C ASN A 160 -5.77 -5.00 8.63
N LEU A 161 -5.76 -4.74 7.32
CA LEU A 161 -5.21 -3.51 6.76
C LEU A 161 -6.05 -2.30 7.17
N ILE A 162 -7.37 -2.29 6.91
CA ILE A 162 -8.20 -1.09 7.08
C ILE A 162 -8.18 -0.54 8.52
N GLY A 163 -8.17 -1.43 9.51
CA GLY A 163 -8.11 -1.10 10.94
C GLY A 163 -6.69 -0.78 11.42
N SER A 164 -5.65 -1.29 10.76
CA SER A 164 -4.26 -0.91 11.06
C SER A 164 -3.91 0.44 10.46
N ALA A 165 -4.37 0.71 9.23
CA ALA A 165 -3.92 1.80 8.39
C ALA A 165 -4.68 3.11 8.58
N PHE A 166 -5.95 3.03 8.98
CA PHE A 166 -6.86 4.18 9.00
C PHE A 166 -7.57 4.32 10.35
N SER A 167 -7.63 5.55 10.84
CA SER A 167 -8.43 5.93 12.01
C SER A 167 -9.94 5.76 11.76
N GLY A 168 -10.77 5.90 12.81
CA GLY A 168 -12.23 5.84 12.66
C GLY A 168 -12.79 6.83 11.64
N ASP A 169 -12.30 8.07 11.66
CA ASP A 169 -12.73 9.12 10.74
C ASP A 169 -12.25 8.85 9.31
N GLU A 170 -10.99 8.43 9.14
CA GLU A 170 -10.44 8.07 7.82
C GLU A 170 -11.20 6.88 7.21
N ARG A 171 -11.50 5.84 8.00
CA ARG A 171 -12.32 4.71 7.52
C ARG A 171 -13.71 5.13 7.07
N SER A 172 -14.27 6.15 7.71
CA SER A 172 -15.58 6.72 7.36
C SER A 172 -15.51 7.55 6.06
N ALA A 173 -14.36 8.15 5.76
CA ALA A 173 -14.13 8.87 4.52
C ALA A 173 -13.93 7.94 3.30
N ILE A 174 -13.52 6.68 3.52
CA ILE A 174 -13.39 5.66 2.46
C ILE A 174 -14.77 5.16 2.04
N VAL A 175 -15.07 5.30 0.76
CA VAL A 175 -16.38 5.01 0.15
C VAL A 175 -16.53 3.52 -0.10
N ASN A 176 -17.72 2.98 0.17
CA ASN A 176 -18.11 1.65 -0.26
C ASN A 176 -18.26 1.66 -1.79
N THR A 177 -17.46 0.84 -2.48
CA THR A 177 -17.36 0.84 -3.94
C THR A 177 -17.90 -0.48 -4.47
N SER A 178 -18.75 -0.42 -5.50
CA SER A 178 -19.14 -1.63 -6.25
C SER A 178 -17.94 -2.12 -7.04
N VAL A 179 -17.47 -3.32 -6.72
CA VAL A 179 -16.34 -3.97 -7.40
C VAL A 179 -16.89 -5.04 -8.33
N VAL A 180 -16.63 -4.86 -9.62
CA VAL A 180 -16.99 -5.83 -10.66
C VAL A 180 -15.91 -6.91 -10.72
N ASN A 181 -16.31 -8.16 -10.60
CA ASN A 181 -15.41 -9.31 -10.58
C ASN A 181 -15.59 -10.12 -11.87
N ASP A 182 -15.13 -9.55 -12.97
CA ASP A 182 -15.16 -10.21 -14.27
C ASP A 182 -14.29 -11.47 -14.28
N ASP A 183 -14.68 -12.44 -15.10
CA ASP A 183 -13.93 -13.67 -15.31
C ASP A 183 -12.53 -13.39 -15.87
N ASN A 184 -11.58 -14.27 -15.55
CA ASN A 184 -10.23 -14.16 -16.05
C ASN A 184 -10.19 -14.15 -17.59
N ILE A 185 -9.48 -13.18 -18.16
CA ILE A 185 -9.49 -12.93 -19.61
C ILE A 185 -8.93 -14.12 -20.40
N ASN A 186 -7.91 -14.80 -19.86
CA ASN A 186 -7.14 -15.80 -20.59
C ASN A 186 -7.67 -17.22 -20.38
N TYR A 187 -8.10 -17.54 -19.16
CA TYR A 187 -8.47 -18.89 -18.75
C TYR A 187 -9.98 -19.06 -18.54
N GLY A 188 -10.76 -17.97 -18.55
CA GLY A 188 -12.21 -18.01 -18.31
C GLY A 188 -12.59 -18.49 -16.91
N THR A 189 -11.64 -18.46 -15.97
CA THR A 189 -11.89 -18.78 -14.57
C THR A 189 -12.86 -17.76 -13.98
N GLU A 190 -13.89 -18.23 -13.29
CA GLU A 190 -14.95 -17.39 -12.75
C GLU A 190 -14.39 -16.35 -11.75
N GLY A 191 -14.72 -15.08 -11.97
CA GLY A 191 -14.32 -13.98 -11.06
C GLY A 191 -15.10 -13.96 -9.74
N GLY A 192 -16.28 -14.59 -9.76
CA GLY A 192 -17.25 -14.64 -8.66
C GLY A 192 -18.27 -13.51 -8.70
N ASN A 193 -19.12 -13.42 -7.69
CA ASN A 193 -20.12 -12.35 -7.65
C ASN A 193 -19.46 -10.98 -7.48
N ASN A 194 -20.11 -9.94 -8.02
CA ASN A 194 -19.74 -8.56 -7.72
C ASN A 194 -19.88 -8.28 -6.22
N THR A 195 -18.99 -7.43 -5.71
CA THR A 195 -18.89 -7.14 -4.27
C THR A 195 -19.03 -5.65 -3.99
N THR A 196 -19.18 -5.30 -2.72
CA THR A 196 -19.10 -3.91 -2.26
C THR A 196 -18.02 -3.81 -1.20
N ASP A 197 -16.92 -3.15 -1.53
CA ASP A 197 -15.72 -3.11 -0.70
C ASP A 197 -15.17 -1.68 -0.57
N LYS A 198 -14.42 -1.42 0.51
CA LYS A 198 -13.75 -0.13 0.74
C LYS A 198 -12.36 -0.09 0.13
N ILE A 199 -11.62 -1.19 0.30
CA ILE A 199 -10.28 -1.37 -0.24
C ILE A 199 -10.31 -2.56 -1.20
N PHE A 200 -9.79 -2.36 -2.40
CA PHE A 200 -9.78 -3.38 -3.46
C PHE A 200 -8.48 -3.30 -4.26
N LEU A 201 -8.18 -4.38 -5.00
CA LEU A 201 -6.98 -4.49 -5.83
C LEU A 201 -7.29 -4.11 -7.28
N LEU A 202 -6.24 -3.98 -8.10
CA LEU A 202 -6.42 -3.79 -9.54
C LEU A 202 -6.96 -5.06 -10.21
N SER A 203 -7.99 -4.90 -11.07
CA SER A 203 -8.47 -5.99 -11.94
C SER A 203 -7.46 -6.26 -13.07
N GLU A 204 -7.59 -7.41 -13.72
CA GLU A 204 -6.72 -7.80 -14.85
C GLU A 204 -6.83 -6.80 -16.01
N LEU A 205 -8.05 -6.35 -16.35
CA LEU A 205 -8.33 -5.37 -17.41
C LEU A 205 -7.74 -3.97 -17.15
N GLU A 206 -7.41 -3.66 -15.91
CA GLU A 206 -6.87 -2.36 -15.52
C GLU A 206 -5.34 -2.36 -15.48
N VAL A 207 -4.73 -3.55 -15.51
CA VAL A 207 -3.28 -3.76 -15.58
C VAL A 207 -2.85 -4.14 -16.99
N TYR A 208 -3.76 -4.71 -17.79
CA TYR A 208 -3.51 -5.15 -19.15
C TYR A 208 -4.46 -4.53 -20.17
N GLY A 209 -3.92 -4.18 -21.34
CA GLY A 209 -4.69 -3.63 -22.45
C GLY A 209 -4.60 -2.11 -22.57
N ASP A 210 -5.33 -1.54 -23.53
CA ASP A 210 -5.24 -0.12 -23.89
C ASP A 210 -5.72 0.79 -22.74
N SER A 211 -6.58 0.25 -21.88
CA SER A 211 -7.08 0.87 -20.65
C SER A 211 -5.99 1.09 -19.58
N ALA A 212 -4.89 0.34 -19.63
CA ALA A 212 -3.86 0.33 -18.59
C ALA A 212 -2.76 1.39 -18.84
N ALA A 213 -2.52 1.72 -20.12
CA ALA A 213 -1.48 2.66 -20.55
C ALA A 213 -1.63 4.08 -19.96
N PRO A 214 -2.83 4.67 -19.86
CA PRO A 214 -3.03 5.98 -19.22
C PRO A 214 -2.62 6.01 -17.74
N TYR A 215 -2.62 4.86 -17.07
CA TYR A 215 -2.25 4.71 -15.66
C TYR A 215 -0.80 4.29 -15.45
N GLY A 216 0.00 4.22 -16.53
CA GLY A 216 1.41 3.87 -16.50
C GLY A 216 1.69 2.36 -16.39
N PHE A 217 0.70 1.51 -16.66
CA PHE A 217 0.88 0.06 -16.78
C PHE A 217 1.19 -0.29 -18.25
N MET A 218 2.16 -1.18 -18.46
CA MET A 218 2.66 -1.50 -19.81
C MET A 218 1.83 -2.54 -20.53
N PHE A 219 1.72 -2.35 -21.84
CA PHE A 219 1.06 -3.23 -22.79
C PHE A 219 2.05 -4.27 -23.34
N SER A 220 2.32 -5.36 -22.62
CA SER A 220 2.65 -6.63 -23.31
C SER A 220 2.66 -7.82 -22.35
N ASN A 221 2.15 -8.96 -22.85
CA ASN A 221 2.32 -10.27 -22.24
C ASN A 221 3.63 -10.97 -22.65
N ARG A 222 4.50 -10.30 -23.43
CA ARG A 222 5.74 -10.84 -24.00
C ARG A 222 6.71 -9.73 -24.41
N THR A 223 7.42 -9.13 -23.47
CA THR A 223 8.71 -8.46 -23.75
C THR A 223 9.61 -8.62 -22.53
N TYR A 224 10.65 -9.45 -22.72
CA TYR A 224 11.85 -9.44 -21.90
C TYR A 224 12.64 -8.21 -22.34
N ASP A 225 12.47 -7.05 -21.73
CA ASP A 225 13.25 -5.88 -22.12
C ASP A 225 13.72 -5.07 -20.92
N GLY A 226 15.06 -5.07 -20.79
CA GLY A 226 15.78 -4.10 -19.98
C GLY A 226 15.73 -2.73 -20.63
N GLY A 227 15.76 -1.70 -19.77
CA GLY A 227 15.96 -0.31 -20.18
C GLY A 227 14.87 0.64 -19.68
N GLY A 228 15.10 1.22 -18.51
CA GLY A 228 14.80 2.63 -18.30
C GLY A 228 13.34 3.07 -18.13
N ALA A 229 12.56 2.39 -17.30
CA ALA A 229 11.45 3.02 -16.58
C ALA A 229 11.34 2.36 -15.21
N ASP A 230 11.85 3.06 -14.19
CA ASP A 230 11.72 2.79 -12.75
C ASP A 230 11.88 1.32 -12.33
N VAL A 231 13.03 1.00 -11.76
CA VAL A 231 13.42 -0.29 -11.15
C VAL A 231 12.36 -0.86 -10.15
N LYS A 232 11.29 -0.13 -9.81
CA LYS A 232 10.07 -0.66 -9.20
C LYS A 232 9.33 -1.66 -10.13
N ALA A 233 9.15 -1.35 -11.41
CA ALA A 233 8.40 -2.19 -12.36
C ALA A 233 9.17 -3.44 -12.82
N ALA A 234 10.48 -3.32 -13.03
CA ALA A 234 11.31 -4.46 -13.49
C ALA A 234 11.56 -5.52 -12.39
N HIS A 235 11.48 -5.16 -11.10
CA HIS A 235 11.48 -6.14 -10.00
C HIS A 235 10.08 -6.70 -9.71
N MET A 236 9.03 -5.97 -10.06
CA MET A 236 7.65 -6.49 -10.07
C MET A 236 7.45 -7.57 -11.14
N GLN A 237 8.23 -7.58 -12.22
CA GLN A 237 8.05 -8.52 -13.33
C GLN A 237 8.56 -9.95 -13.06
N ARG A 238 9.44 -10.16 -12.09
CA ARG A 238 9.82 -11.50 -11.59
C ARG A 238 8.94 -12.02 -10.44
N ARG A 239 8.06 -11.18 -9.89
CA ARG A 239 7.14 -11.49 -8.78
C ARG A 239 5.73 -11.90 -9.24
N TRP A 240 5.55 -12.19 -10.53
CA TRP A 240 4.27 -12.60 -11.12
C TRP A 240 3.83 -14.03 -10.73
N GLU A 241 4.71 -14.87 -10.21
CA GLU A 241 4.40 -16.29 -10.02
C GLU A 241 3.94 -16.70 -8.62
N TYR A 242 4.14 -15.89 -7.56
CA TYR A 242 3.87 -16.36 -6.18
C TYR A 242 3.37 -15.28 -5.19
N GLY A 243 2.24 -14.63 -5.49
CA GLY A 243 1.28 -14.22 -4.46
C GLY A 243 1.60 -13.04 -3.51
N ALA A 244 2.09 -11.90 -4.00
CA ALA A 244 2.29 -10.68 -3.19
C ALA A 244 1.36 -9.52 -3.62
N ILE A 245 0.81 -8.76 -2.65
CA ILE A 245 -0.21 -7.71 -2.88
C ILE A 245 0.22 -6.66 -3.91
N ARG A 246 -0.70 -6.49 -4.86
CA ARG A 246 -0.81 -5.44 -5.89
C ARG A 246 -1.05 -4.08 -5.22
N THR A 247 -0.54 -2.99 -5.76
CA THR A 247 -0.88 -1.63 -5.27
C THR A 247 -2.39 -1.49 -5.06
N MET A 248 -2.77 -1.08 -3.86
CA MET A 248 -4.13 -1.09 -3.36
C MET A 248 -4.89 0.17 -3.77
N ARG A 249 -6.22 0.07 -3.81
CA ARG A 249 -7.09 1.19 -4.21
C ARG A 249 -8.15 1.49 -3.20
N ILE A 250 -8.48 2.77 -3.11
CA ILE A 250 -9.56 3.31 -2.30
C ILE A 250 -10.23 4.47 -3.05
N ILE A 251 -11.49 4.73 -2.74
CA ILE A 251 -12.16 5.98 -3.10
C ILE A 251 -12.41 6.74 -1.80
N VAL A 252 -11.97 7.99 -1.72
CA VAL A 252 -12.14 8.83 -0.51
C VAL A 252 -12.96 10.07 -0.80
N THR A 253 -13.75 10.51 0.17
CA THR A 253 -14.51 11.77 0.10
C THR A 253 -13.69 12.96 0.60
N THR A 254 -13.53 13.97 -0.25
CA THR A 254 -12.84 15.22 0.04
C THR A 254 -13.76 16.19 0.79
N GLY A 255 -14.03 15.91 2.06
CA GLY A 255 -14.88 16.78 2.90
C GLY A 255 -15.34 16.23 4.25
N GLY A 256 -15.15 14.92 4.51
CA GLY A 256 -15.44 14.31 5.81
C GLY A 256 -14.19 14.25 6.69
N CYS A 257 -14.14 15.06 7.76
CA CYS A 257 -13.23 14.95 8.90
C CYS A 257 -11.79 14.44 8.61
N ALA A 258 -11.04 15.12 7.74
CA ALA A 258 -9.59 15.03 7.77
C ALA A 258 -9.07 16.12 8.71
N ARG A 259 -8.46 15.72 9.83
CA ARG A 259 -7.67 16.57 10.73
C ARG A 259 -6.76 17.51 9.89
N ARG A 260 -6.50 18.73 10.37
CA ARG A 260 -5.75 19.80 9.66
C ARG A 260 -4.38 19.42 9.03
N ASP A 261 -3.88 18.21 9.27
CA ASP A 261 -2.58 17.73 8.78
C ASP A 261 -2.67 16.52 7.81
N THR A 262 -3.84 15.89 7.62
CA THR A 262 -3.87 14.53 7.04
C THR A 262 -3.88 14.42 5.53
N MET A 263 -4.22 15.47 4.76
CA MET A 263 -4.21 15.38 3.28
C MET A 263 -3.46 16.57 2.68
N ARG A 264 -2.15 16.40 2.49
CA ARG A 264 -1.33 17.37 1.75
C ARG A 264 -1.38 17.01 0.27
N MET A 265 -1.80 17.92 -0.59
CA MET A 265 -1.63 17.78 -2.04
C MET A 265 -0.39 18.54 -2.48
N THR A 266 0.49 17.90 -3.24
CA THR A 266 1.54 18.59 -3.99
C THR A 266 1.02 18.86 -5.40
N PRO A 267 0.68 20.11 -5.77
CA PRO A 267 0.10 20.41 -7.07
C PRO A 267 1.12 20.27 -8.21
N ARG A 268 0.62 19.90 -9.39
CA ARG A 268 1.38 19.88 -10.64
C ARG A 268 1.90 21.29 -11.01
N MET A 269 3.21 21.44 -11.14
CA MET A 269 3.81 22.63 -11.74
C MET A 269 3.77 22.47 -13.26
N SER A 270 2.97 23.28 -13.96
CA SER A 270 2.96 23.34 -15.42
C SER A 270 3.52 24.68 -15.87
N VAL A 271 4.62 24.65 -16.63
CA VAL A 271 5.24 25.83 -17.22
C VAL A 271 4.74 25.93 -18.65
N SER A 272 3.99 26.99 -18.95
CA SER A 272 3.62 27.37 -20.31
C SER A 272 4.51 28.53 -20.74
N THR A 273 5.28 28.36 -21.81
CA THR A 273 6.00 29.44 -22.47
C THR A 273 5.18 29.94 -23.66
N ALA A 274 4.42 31.00 -23.45
CA ALA A 274 3.87 31.82 -24.53
C ALA A 274 4.43 33.23 -24.40
N GLY A 275 5.42 33.58 -25.24
CA GLY A 275 5.92 34.94 -25.46
C GLY A 275 6.44 35.70 -24.24
N SER A 276 7.76 35.71 -24.03
CA SER A 276 8.56 36.61 -23.15
C SER A 276 8.07 36.90 -21.72
N ALA A 277 7.05 36.23 -21.21
CA ALA A 277 6.61 36.28 -19.83
C ALA A 277 6.41 34.86 -19.30
N MET A 278 7.18 34.49 -18.28
CA MET A 278 7.03 33.22 -17.58
C MET A 278 5.79 33.34 -16.67
N VAL A 279 4.66 32.78 -17.09
CA VAL A 279 3.45 32.70 -16.27
C VAL A 279 3.40 31.32 -15.63
N VAL A 280 3.66 31.26 -14.31
CA VAL A 280 3.44 30.06 -13.50
C VAL A 280 1.96 29.98 -13.19
N ILE A 281 1.22 29.12 -13.88
CA ILE A 281 -0.18 28.83 -13.54
C ILE A 281 -0.14 27.71 -12.49
N MET A 282 -0.27 28.09 -11.22
CA MET A 282 -0.64 27.14 -10.17
C MET A 282 -2.14 26.92 -10.23
N SER A 283 -2.57 25.76 -10.74
CA SER A 283 -3.95 25.31 -10.55
C SER A 283 -4.11 24.86 -9.10
N THR A 284 -4.34 25.80 -8.19
CA THR A 284 -4.68 25.48 -6.80
C THR A 284 -6.13 25.03 -6.78
N ILE A 285 -6.39 23.71 -6.71
CA ILE A 285 -7.68 23.24 -6.21
C ILE A 285 -7.65 23.45 -4.70
N THR A 286 -8.30 24.52 -4.24
CA THR A 286 -8.43 24.81 -2.81
C THR A 286 -9.43 23.83 -2.20
N MET A 287 -8.93 22.73 -1.60
CA MET A 287 -9.76 21.92 -0.71
C MET A 287 -9.94 22.70 0.60
N THR A 288 -11.12 23.29 0.76
CA THR A 288 -11.49 24.00 1.99
C THR A 288 -11.75 22.97 3.09
N VAL A 289 -10.81 22.82 4.01
CA VAL A 289 -10.98 22.01 5.22
C VAL A 289 -11.61 22.90 6.29
N CYS A 290 -12.91 22.71 6.52
CA CYS A 290 -13.67 23.48 7.50
C CYS A 290 -13.11 23.30 8.91
N VAL A 291 -12.94 24.42 9.60
CA VAL A 291 -12.68 24.52 11.04
C VAL A 291 -14.01 24.89 11.65
N LEU A 292 -14.60 24.00 12.44
CA LEU A 292 -15.57 24.41 13.45
C LEU A 292 -14.82 24.51 14.78
N LEU A 293 -14.84 25.74 15.32
CA LEU A 293 -14.41 26.10 16.67
C LEU A 293 -15.25 25.36 17.72
#